data_AF-K2BBS5-F1
#
_entry.id   AF-K2BBS5-F1
#
_cell.length_a   1.000
_cell.length_b   1.000
_cell.length_c   1.000
_cell.angle_alpha   90.00
_cell.angle_beta   90.00
_cell.angle_gamma   90.00
#
_symmetry.space_group_name_H-M   'P 1'
#
loop_
_entity.id
_entity.type
_entity.pdbx_description
1 polymer ?
#
loop_
_entity_poly.entity_id
_entity_poly.type
_entity_poly.pdbx_seq_one_letter_code
_entity_poly.pdbx_strand_id
1 'polypeptide(L)'
;MSENDHALFIQKQAKIKWKKALGSNVLELIFTLSEKHPYYLNLICNQAWLHDEFPTIEKITLRWKNYIESEKTIFSSEISGLSNNQKLLLLEVAKHPTKQPFHNEYLKAAGLGIASQKQALNKLLLLDFVFQNESGIFCVLDPAMRDYIVLS
;
A
#
# COMPACT_ATOMS: atom_id res chain seq x y z
N MET A 1 15.83 12.31 1.48
CA MET A 1 15.45 12.85 0.16
C MET A 1 14.00 13.25 0.25
N SER A 2 13.65 14.47 -0.16
CA SER A 2 12.26 14.93 -0.13
C SER A 2 11.48 14.40 -1.34
N GLU A 3 10.15 14.34 -1.26
CA GLU A 3 9.26 14.01 -2.39
C GLU A 3 9.55 14.86 -3.63
N ASN A 4 9.89 16.14 -3.42
CA ASN A 4 10.29 17.06 -4.48
C ASN A 4 11.56 16.61 -5.20
N ASP A 5 12.56 16.10 -4.46
CA ASP A 5 13.79 15.59 -5.07
C ASP A 5 13.51 14.38 -5.96
N HIS A 6 12.64 13.47 -5.51
CA HIS A 6 12.19 12.34 -6.30
C HIS A 6 11.41 12.78 -7.53
N ALA A 7 10.48 13.72 -7.41
CA ALA A 7 9.69 14.22 -8.53
C ALA A 7 10.58 14.87 -9.60
N LEU A 8 11.55 15.68 -9.20
CA LEU A 8 12.52 16.31 -10.10
C LEU A 8 13.37 15.26 -10.82
N PHE A 9 13.83 14.23 -10.09
CA PHE A 9 14.60 13.14 -10.68
C PHE A 9 13.77 12.36 -11.71
N ILE A 10 12.57 11.93 -11.35
CA ILE A 10 11.68 11.17 -12.24
C ILE A 10 11.37 11.99 -13.50
N GLN A 11 11.07 13.28 -13.36
CA GLN A 11 10.80 14.16 -14.50
C GLN A 11 12.03 14.34 -15.41
N LYS A 12 13.22 14.47 -14.82
CA LYS A 12 14.47 14.53 -15.59
C LYS A 12 14.67 13.25 -16.39
N GLN A 13 14.48 12.09 -15.77
CA GLN A 13 14.60 10.79 -16.46
C GLN A 13 13.55 10.61 -17.56
N ALA A 14 12.34 11.12 -17.37
CA ALA A 14 11.26 11.00 -18.36
C ALA A 14 11.57 11.82 -19.61
N LYS A 15 12.12 13.04 -19.42
CA LYS A 15 12.60 13.88 -20.51
C LYS A 15 13.78 13.27 -21.26
N ILE A 16 14.64 12.51 -20.59
CA ILE A 16 15.75 11.80 -21.25
C ILE A 16 15.20 10.65 -22.11
N LYS A 17 14.33 9.80 -21.55
CA LYS A 17 13.86 8.60 -22.24
C LYS A 17 12.84 8.88 -23.34
N TRP A 18 11.81 9.68 -23.04
CA TRP A 18 10.67 9.90 -23.94
C TRP A 18 10.58 11.32 -24.50
N LYS A 19 11.54 12.20 -24.17
CA LYS A 19 11.53 13.63 -24.56
C LYS A 19 10.25 14.37 -24.10
N LYS A 20 9.57 13.82 -23.08
CA LYS A 20 8.29 14.33 -22.57
C LYS A 20 8.27 14.24 -21.04
N ALA A 21 7.69 15.25 -20.40
CA ALA A 21 7.44 15.26 -18.96
C ALA A 21 6.24 14.38 -18.61
N LEU A 22 6.28 13.73 -17.45
CA LEU A 22 5.12 13.02 -16.91
C LEU A 22 4.04 14.02 -16.52
N GLY A 23 2.77 13.65 -16.73
CA GLY A 23 1.65 14.40 -16.17
C GLY A 23 1.72 14.41 -14.65
N SER A 24 1.24 15.48 -14.01
CA SER A 24 1.17 15.59 -12.55
C SER A 24 0.39 14.42 -11.94
N ASN A 25 -0.71 14.03 -12.59
CA ASN A 25 -1.54 12.88 -12.23
C ASN A 25 -0.77 11.53 -12.25
N VAL A 26 0.16 11.33 -13.19
CA VAL A 26 0.99 10.11 -13.24
C VAL A 26 1.98 10.09 -12.09
N LEU A 27 2.61 11.23 -11.78
CA LEU A 27 3.51 11.34 -10.63
C LEU A 27 2.77 11.13 -9.30
N GLU A 28 1.63 11.79 -9.14
CA GLU A 28 0.78 11.66 -7.96
C GLU A 28 0.35 10.20 -7.75
N LEU A 29 -0.02 9.50 -8.83
CA LEU A 29 -0.32 8.07 -8.76
C LEU A 29 0.89 7.26 -8.28
N ILE A 30 2.08 7.51 -8.82
CA ILE A 30 3.30 6.80 -8.42
C ILE A 30 3.58 7.01 -6.92
N PHE A 31 3.47 8.23 -6.42
CA PHE A 31 3.66 8.53 -5.00
C PHE A 31 2.56 7.95 -4.11
N THR A 32 1.32 7.90 -4.61
CA THR A 32 0.19 7.32 -3.89
C THR A 32 0.35 5.81 -3.75
N LEU A 33 0.63 5.09 -4.84
CA LEU A 33 0.80 3.63 -4.82
C LEU A 33 2.02 3.21 -4.00
N SER A 34 3.11 3.97 -4.10
CA SER A 34 4.30 3.68 -3.31
C SER A 34 4.18 4.09 -1.84
N GLU A 35 3.15 4.86 -1.47
CA GLU A 35 3.09 5.59 -0.20
C GLU A 35 4.38 6.35 0.13
N LYS A 36 5.10 6.80 -0.91
CA LYS A 36 6.41 7.45 -0.82
C LYS A 36 7.50 6.57 -0.20
N HIS A 37 7.27 5.26 -0.11
CA HIS A 37 8.27 4.30 0.32
C HIS A 37 9.32 4.09 -0.80
N PRO A 38 10.62 4.30 -0.54
CA PRO A 38 11.65 4.27 -1.58
C PRO A 38 11.70 2.97 -2.38
N TYR A 39 11.42 1.82 -1.73
CA TYR A 39 11.38 0.52 -2.40
C TYR A 39 10.29 0.47 -3.49
N TYR A 40 9.03 0.76 -3.17
CA TYR A 40 7.95 0.71 -4.16
C TYR A 40 8.07 1.81 -5.21
N LEU A 41 8.57 2.99 -4.81
CA LEU A 41 8.86 4.04 -5.77
C LEU A 41 9.84 3.56 -6.83
N ASN A 42 10.96 2.96 -6.40
CA ASN A 42 11.94 2.39 -7.31
C ASN A 42 11.36 1.22 -8.12
N LEU A 43 10.55 0.36 -7.51
CA LEU A 43 9.90 -0.75 -8.19
C LEU A 43 9.01 -0.27 -9.34
N ILE A 44 8.10 0.67 -9.06
CA ILE A 44 7.18 1.24 -10.05
C ILE A 44 7.97 1.96 -11.15
N CYS A 45 8.95 2.79 -10.78
CA CYS A 45 9.78 3.50 -11.75
C CYS A 45 10.61 2.53 -12.61
N ASN A 46 11.26 1.53 -12.03
CA ASN A 46 12.03 0.54 -12.78
C ASN A 46 11.12 -0.21 -13.76
N GLN A 47 9.97 -0.69 -13.32
CA GLN A 47 9.01 -1.33 -14.22
C GLN A 47 8.61 -0.38 -15.35
N ALA A 48 8.25 0.87 -15.06
CA ALA A 48 7.88 1.84 -16.08
C ALA A 48 9.03 2.12 -17.08
N TRP A 49 10.28 2.17 -16.62
CA TRP A 49 11.47 2.45 -17.44
C TRP A 49 12.03 1.24 -18.19
N LEU A 50 11.61 0.02 -17.86
CA LEU A 50 11.99 -1.18 -18.62
C LEU A 50 11.39 -1.22 -20.03
N HIS A 51 10.33 -0.47 -20.29
CA HIS A 51 9.65 -0.47 -21.58
C HIS A 51 9.81 0.89 -22.27
N ASP A 52 9.79 0.90 -23.60
CA ASP A 52 9.94 2.12 -24.39
C ASP A 52 8.67 2.94 -24.48
N GLU A 53 7.56 2.39 -24.04
CA GLU A 53 6.27 3.07 -24.02
C GLU A 53 6.21 4.15 -22.94
N PHE A 54 5.60 5.29 -23.29
CA PHE A 54 5.37 6.37 -22.33
C PHE A 54 4.41 5.91 -21.20
N PRO A 55 4.73 6.18 -19.92
CA PRO A 55 3.91 5.75 -18.81
C PRO A 55 2.64 6.62 -18.70
N THR A 56 1.50 5.94 -18.68
CA THR A 56 0.17 6.54 -18.43
C THR A 56 -0.39 6.00 -17.12
N ILE A 57 -1.47 6.61 -16.61
CA ILE A 57 -2.17 6.15 -15.40
C ILE A 57 -2.52 4.67 -15.52
N GLU A 58 -3.06 4.26 -16.66
CA GLU A 58 -3.52 2.90 -16.92
C GLU A 58 -2.35 1.91 -16.88
N LYS A 59 -1.21 2.29 -17.48
CA LYS A 59 -0.01 1.44 -17.51
C LYS A 59 0.64 1.33 -16.13
N ILE A 60 0.73 2.42 -15.37
CA ILE A 60 1.27 2.38 -14.01
C ILE A 60 0.35 1.53 -13.11
N THR A 61 -0.96 1.72 -13.21
CA THR A 61 -1.94 0.92 -12.46
C THR A 61 -1.86 -0.56 -12.81
N LEU A 62 -1.76 -0.89 -14.10
CA LEU A 62 -1.63 -2.28 -14.56
C LEU A 62 -0.33 -2.92 -14.04
N ARG A 63 0.79 -2.19 -14.09
CA ARG A 63 2.08 -2.67 -13.55
C ARG A 63 2.01 -2.96 -12.05
N TRP A 64 1.40 -2.05 -11.29
CA TRP A 64 1.20 -2.24 -9.85
C TRP A 64 0.33 -3.46 -9.55
N LYS A 65 -0.80 -3.63 -10.26
CA LYS A 65 -1.64 -4.82 -10.13
C LYS A 65 -0.91 -6.11 -10.47
N ASN A 66 -0.10 -6.11 -11.54
CA ASN A 66 0.69 -7.27 -11.94
C ASN A 66 1.74 -7.62 -10.87
N TYR A 67 2.34 -6.62 -10.23
CA TYR A 67 3.25 -6.85 -9.11
C TYR A 67 2.53 -7.46 -7.91
N ILE A 68 1.36 -6.92 -7.52
CA ILE A 68 0.55 -7.52 -6.46
C ILE A 68 0.18 -8.97 -6.77
N GLU A 69 -0.21 -9.26 -8.03
CA GLU A 69 -0.53 -10.63 -8.44
C GLU A 69 0.71 -11.54 -8.42
N SER A 70 1.91 -11.04 -8.72
CA SER A 70 3.14 -11.84 -8.60
C SER A 70 3.52 -12.15 -7.15
N GLU A 71 3.17 -11.27 -6.21
CA GLU A 71 3.41 -11.47 -4.77
C GLU A 71 2.28 -12.23 -4.06
N LYS A 72 1.18 -12.52 -4.75
CA LYS A 72 -0.03 -13.16 -4.22
C LYS A 72 0.24 -14.42 -3.40
N THR A 73 1.15 -15.28 -3.84
CA THR A 73 1.47 -16.51 -3.11
C THR A 73 2.10 -16.20 -1.75
N ILE A 74 2.97 -15.19 -1.69
CA ILE A 74 3.62 -14.74 -0.45
C ILE A 74 2.56 -14.14 0.48
N PHE A 75 1.79 -13.16 0.00
CA PHE A 75 0.75 -12.52 0.80
C PHE A 75 -0.30 -13.51 1.30
N SER A 76 -0.77 -14.42 0.44
CA SER A 76 -1.73 -15.46 0.82
C SER A 76 -1.16 -16.38 1.90
N SER A 77 0.13 -16.75 1.82
CA SER A 77 0.76 -17.60 2.83
C SER A 77 0.88 -16.90 4.17
N GLU A 78 1.29 -15.63 4.18
CA GLU A 78 1.41 -14.83 5.40
C GLU A 78 0.04 -14.62 6.07
N ILE A 79 -0.97 -14.22 5.28
CA ILE A 79 -2.33 -14.02 5.76
C ILE A 79 -2.95 -15.34 6.24
N SER A 80 -2.64 -16.47 5.59
CA SER A 80 -3.18 -17.78 5.99
C SER A 80 -2.82 -18.15 7.43
N GLY A 81 -1.66 -17.71 7.93
CA GLY A 81 -1.23 -17.90 9.31
C GLY A 81 -2.03 -17.10 10.36
N LEU A 82 -2.85 -16.15 9.93
CA LEU A 82 -3.69 -15.33 10.82
C LEU A 82 -4.98 -16.05 11.20
N SER A 83 -5.40 -15.86 12.45
CA SER A 83 -6.74 -16.24 12.92
C SER A 83 -7.83 -15.41 12.23
N ASN A 84 -9.08 -15.88 12.26
CA ASN A 84 -10.20 -15.17 11.63
C ASN A 84 -10.36 -13.72 12.14
N ASN A 85 -10.23 -13.49 13.46
CA ASN A 85 -10.35 -12.16 14.03
C ASN A 85 -9.22 -11.22 13.58
N GLN A 86 -8.01 -11.75 13.40
CA GLN A 86 -6.88 -10.98 12.86
C GLN A 86 -7.11 -10.64 11.39
N LYS A 87 -7.62 -11.57 10.58
CA LYS A 87 -7.96 -11.32 9.17
C LYS A 87 -9.04 -10.26 9.03
N LEU A 88 -10.12 -10.35 9.83
CA LEU A 88 -11.21 -9.37 9.84
C LEU A 88 -10.70 -7.98 10.21
N LEU A 89 -9.92 -7.86 11.28
CA LEU A 89 -9.35 -6.58 11.67
C LEU A 89 -8.35 -6.05 10.65
N LEU A 90 -7.50 -6.90 10.08
CA LEU A 90 -6.53 -6.50 9.07
C LEU A 90 -7.22 -5.94 7.82
N LEU A 91 -8.29 -6.60 7.36
CA LEU A 91 -9.13 -6.11 6.25
C LEU A 91 -9.75 -4.75 6.56
N GLU A 92 -10.27 -4.57 7.78
CA GLU A 92 -10.86 -3.30 8.20
C GLU A 92 -9.82 -2.19 8.27
N VAL A 93 -8.62 -2.46 8.79
CA VAL A 93 -7.50 -1.50 8.81
C VAL A 93 -7.02 -1.17 7.39
N ALA A 94 -7.01 -2.15 6.49
CA ALA A 94 -6.61 -1.95 5.10
C ALA A 94 -7.57 -1.02 4.35
N LYS A 95 -8.88 -1.16 4.58
CA LYS A 95 -9.92 -0.32 3.97
C LYS A 95 -10.07 1.02 4.66
N HIS A 96 -9.96 1.04 5.97
CA HIS A 96 -10.28 2.16 6.84
C HIS A 96 -9.21 2.33 7.93
N PRO A 97 -8.03 2.91 7.59
CA PRO A 97 -7.04 3.30 8.59
C PRO A 97 -7.66 4.22 9.65
N THR A 98 -7.33 4.00 10.92
CA THR A 98 -8.04 4.68 12.02
C THR A 98 -7.14 5.06 13.19
N LYS A 99 -7.46 6.17 13.88
CA LYS A 99 -6.88 6.49 15.20
C LYS A 99 -7.64 5.83 16.36
N GLN A 100 -8.85 5.34 16.10
CA GLN A 100 -9.79 4.89 17.12
C GLN A 100 -10.28 3.47 16.79
N PRO A 101 -9.40 2.46 16.82
CA PRO A 101 -9.78 1.09 16.46
C PRO A 101 -10.86 0.54 17.40
N PHE A 102 -10.98 1.05 18.63
CA PHE A 102 -11.96 0.58 19.62
C PHE A 102 -13.25 1.40 19.66
N HIS A 103 -13.50 2.30 18.69
CA HIS A 103 -14.77 3.00 18.62
C HIS A 103 -15.89 2.06 18.17
N ASN A 104 -17.12 2.30 18.64
CA ASN A 104 -18.26 1.40 18.41
C ASN A 104 -18.55 1.13 16.93
N GLU A 105 -18.39 2.13 16.08
CA GLU A 105 -18.60 1.99 14.64
C GLU A 105 -17.56 1.05 14.00
N TYR A 106 -16.31 1.17 14.41
CA TYR A 106 -15.21 0.36 13.90
C TYR A 106 -15.30 -1.10 14.36
N LEU A 107 -15.67 -1.32 15.62
CA LEU A 107 -15.96 -2.64 16.18
C LEU A 107 -17.08 -3.35 15.40
N LYS A 108 -18.14 -2.62 15.09
CA LYS A 108 -19.27 -3.13 14.30
C LYS A 108 -18.86 -3.45 12.87
N ALA A 109 -18.08 -2.58 12.23
CA ALA A 109 -17.58 -2.80 10.87
C ALA A 109 -16.70 -4.07 10.78
N ALA A 110 -15.80 -4.25 11.74
CA ALA A 110 -14.98 -5.46 11.83
C ALA A 110 -15.75 -6.70 12.31
N GLY A 111 -16.95 -6.54 12.88
CA GLY A 111 -17.75 -7.62 13.47
C GLY A 111 -17.13 -8.20 14.75
N LEU A 112 -16.34 -7.42 15.49
CA LEU A 112 -15.58 -7.86 16.65
C LEU A 112 -16.00 -7.15 17.95
N GLY A 113 -15.96 -7.88 19.07
CA GLY A 113 -16.01 -7.27 20.40
C GLY A 113 -14.66 -6.65 20.79
N ILE A 114 -14.69 -5.70 21.73
CA ILE A 114 -13.50 -4.92 22.17
C ILE A 114 -12.33 -5.81 22.56
N ALA A 115 -12.57 -6.87 23.35
CA ALA A 115 -11.52 -7.76 23.82
C ALA A 115 -10.85 -8.52 22.65
N SER A 116 -11.66 -9.07 21.75
CA SER A 116 -11.19 -9.78 20.55
C SER A 116 -10.39 -8.87 19.63
N GLN A 117 -10.87 -7.64 19.43
CA GLN A 117 -10.18 -6.68 18.58
C GLN A 117 -8.86 -6.21 19.19
N LYS A 118 -8.79 -5.99 20.51
CA LYS A 118 -7.54 -5.63 21.19
C LYS A 118 -6.49 -6.75 21.06
N GLN A 119 -6.89 -8.01 21.23
CA GLN A 119 -6.00 -9.16 21.03
C GLN A 119 -5.54 -9.27 19.58
N ALA A 120 -6.45 -9.10 18.61
CA ALA A 120 -6.13 -9.11 17.20
C ALA A 120 -5.14 -8.00 16.85
N LEU A 121 -5.40 -6.76 17.28
CA LEU A 121 -4.55 -5.60 17.00
C LEU A 121 -3.14 -5.79 17.56
N ASN A 122 -3.03 -6.22 18.83
CA ASN A 122 -1.73 -6.49 19.46
C ASN A 122 -0.94 -7.55 18.67
N LYS A 123 -1.61 -8.58 18.14
CA LYS A 123 -0.95 -9.62 17.37
C LYS A 123 -0.54 -9.13 15.97
N LEU A 124 -1.35 -8.31 15.31
CA LEU A 124 -1.02 -7.71 14.02
C LEU A 124 0.15 -6.73 14.12
N LEU A 125 0.21 -5.94 15.20
CA LEU A 125 1.36 -5.08 15.52
C LEU A 125 2.63 -5.91 15.78
N LEU A 126 2.52 -7.00 16.55
CA LEU A 126 3.66 -7.88 16.86
C LEU A 126 4.21 -8.60 15.63
N LEU A 127 3.36 -8.88 14.65
CA LEU A 127 3.73 -9.56 13.40
C LEU A 127 4.06 -8.59 12.27
N ASP A 128 4.14 -7.28 12.55
CA ASP A 128 4.42 -6.22 11.57
C ASP A 128 3.44 -6.16 10.37
N PHE A 129 2.20 -6.65 10.54
CA PHE A 129 1.15 -6.45 9.53
C PHE A 129 0.54 -5.05 9.59
N VAL A 130 0.48 -4.49 10.79
CA VAL A 130 -0.08 -3.16 11.07
C VAL A 130 0.96 -2.38 11.85
N PHE A 131 1.02 -1.07 11.63
CA PHE A 131 1.79 -0.13 12.42
C PHE A 131 0.95 1.08 12.78
N GLN A 132 1.41 1.86 13.77
CA GLN A 132 0.85 3.17 14.06
C GLN A 132 1.78 4.24 13.49
N ASN A 133 1.28 5.09 12.61
CA ASN A 133 2.07 6.18 12.04
C ASN A 133 2.26 7.32 13.07
N GLU A 134 3.07 8.32 12.70
CA GLU A 134 3.38 9.49 13.56
C GLU A 134 2.13 10.28 13.98
N SER A 135 1.05 10.20 13.19
CA SER A 135 -0.24 10.84 13.49
C SER A 135 -1.14 10.01 14.41
N GLY A 136 -0.69 8.83 14.84
CA GLY A 136 -1.46 7.91 15.68
C GLY A 136 -2.46 7.04 14.92
N ILE A 137 -2.42 7.02 13.58
CA ILE A 137 -3.33 6.22 12.75
C ILE A 137 -2.74 4.81 12.58
N PHE A 138 -3.55 3.80 12.83
CA PHE A 138 -3.22 2.41 12.51
C PHE A 138 -3.40 2.16 11.02
N CYS A 139 -2.34 1.68 10.36
CA CYS A 139 -2.27 1.41 8.94
C CYS A 139 -1.65 0.02 8.70
N VAL A 140 -1.97 -0.61 7.57
CA VAL A 140 -1.21 -1.79 7.10
C VAL A 140 0.20 -1.36 6.74
N LEU A 141 1.20 -2.13 7.15
CA LEU A 141 2.62 -1.77 6.95
C LEU A 141 3.04 -1.79 5.49
N ASP A 142 2.67 -2.84 4.77
CA ASP A 142 3.01 -3.03 3.36
C ASP A 142 1.87 -2.52 2.45
N PRO A 143 2.10 -1.45 1.64
CA PRO A 143 1.13 -0.92 0.68
C PRO A 143 0.64 -1.93 -0.36
N ALA A 144 1.52 -2.82 -0.84
CA ALA A 144 1.17 -3.84 -1.82
C ALA A 144 0.31 -4.94 -1.17
N MET A 145 0.63 -5.33 0.07
CA MET A 145 -0.22 -6.24 0.84
C MET A 145 -1.57 -5.61 1.17
N ARG A 146 -1.62 -4.33 1.54
CA ARG A 146 -2.88 -3.60 1.76
C ARG A 146 -3.76 -3.69 0.53
N ASP A 147 -3.20 -3.35 -0.62
CA ASP A 147 -3.95 -3.35 -1.88
C ASP A 147 -4.37 -4.77 -2.27
N TYR A 148 -3.54 -5.78 -2.03
CA TYR A 148 -3.91 -7.19 -2.18
C TYR A 148 -5.16 -7.55 -1.36
N ILE A 149 -5.16 -7.20 -0.06
CA ILE A 149 -6.26 -7.49 0.87
C ILE A 149 -7.56 -6.77 0.48
N VAL A 150 -7.45 -5.54 -0.04
CA VAL A 150 -8.63 -4.74 -0.44
C VAL A 150 -9.22 -5.24 -1.77
N LEU A 151 -8.39 -5.77 -2.66
CA LEU A 151 -8.80 -6.27 -3.97
C LEU A 151 -9.28 -7.74 -3.96
N SER A 152 -8.89 -8.53 -2.96
CA SER A 152 -9.30 -9.93 -2.75
C SER A 152 -10.72 -10.06 -2.22
#